data_AF-A0A0Q7SZA4-F1
#
_entry.id   AF-A0A0Q7SZA4-F1
#
_cell.length_a   1.000
_cell.length_b   1.000
_cell.length_c   1.000
_cell.angle_alpha   90.00
_cell.angle_beta   90.00
_cell.angle_gamma   90.00
#
_symmetry.space_group_name_H-M   'P 1'
#
loop_
_entity.id
_entity.type
_entity.pdbx_description
1 polymer ?
#
loop_
_entity_poly.entity_id
_entity_poly.type
_entity_poly.pdbx_seq_one_letter_code
_entity_poly.pdbx_strand_id
1 'polypeptide(L)' 'MGLPEDKIAFASDCMGNLFAFGSVALNQSSQVWFFDHDTGEIVVVAPSFKDWIQQYLDLRFVPLDD' A
#
# COMPACT_ATOMS: atom_id res chain seq x y z
N MET A 1 -6.65 -10.68 13.14
CA MET A 1 -6.92 -10.18 11.78
C MET A 1 -5.60 -9.66 11.25
N GLY A 2 -5.24 -10.01 10.02
CA GLY A 2 -3.91 -9.77 9.49
C GLY A 2 -3.92 -9.87 7.97
N LEU A 3 -2.81 -9.46 7.36
CA LEU A 3 -2.61 -9.49 5.92
C LEU A 3 -2.98 -10.89 5.35
N PRO A 4 -3.82 -11.00 4.31
CA PRO A 4 -4.14 -12.28 3.68
C PRO A 4 -2.87 -13.02 3.23
N GLU A 5 -2.88 -14.36 3.29
CA GLU A 5 -1.68 -15.20 3.06
C GLU A 5 -1.05 -15.04 1.67
N ASP A 6 -1.81 -14.55 0.68
CA ASP A 6 -1.36 -14.32 -0.70
C ASP A 6 -0.73 -12.93 -0.92
N LYS A 7 -0.62 -12.13 0.14
CA LYS A 7 -0.11 -10.75 0.09
C LYS A 7 1.25 -10.64 0.78
N ILE A 8 2.05 -9.71 0.28
CA ILE A 8 3.39 -9.40 0.79
C ILE A 8 3.38 -7.93 1.18
N ALA A 9 3.48 -7.64 2.48
CA ALA A 9 3.59 -6.28 2.99
C ALA A 9 4.97 -5.69 2.67
N PHE A 10 5.00 -4.41 2.31
CA PHE A 10 6.24 -3.69 2.01
C PHE A 10 6.35 -2.34 2.74
N ALA A 11 5.25 -1.80 3.28
CA ALA A 11 5.26 -0.59 4.09
C ALA A 11 4.22 -0.67 5.21
N SER A 12 4.51 -0.01 6.32
CA SER A 12 3.64 0.08 7.50
C SER A 12 3.82 1.41 8.19
N ASP A 13 2.78 1.87 8.88
CA ASP A 13 2.82 2.99 9.81
C ASP A 13 3.29 2.60 11.23
N CYS A 14 3.64 1.32 11.44
CA CYS A 14 3.97 0.72 12.74
C CYS A 14 2.85 0.76 13.79
N MET A 15 1.62 1.09 13.38
CA MET A 15 0.41 1.08 14.22
C MET A 15 -0.66 0.11 13.71
N GLY A 16 -0.39 -0.60 12.60
CA GLY A 16 -1.21 -1.71 12.12
C GLY A 16 -1.63 -1.56 10.67
N ASN A 17 -1.55 -0.36 10.11
CA ASN A 17 -1.87 -0.14 8.71
C ASN A 17 -0.73 -0.65 7.82
N LEU A 18 -1.10 -1.24 6.69
CA LEU A 18 -0.16 -1.91 5.79
C LEU A 18 -0.42 -1.54 4.33
N PHE A 19 0.66 -1.36 3.57
CA PHE A 19 0.62 -1.51 2.12
C PHE A 19 1.19 -2.87 1.73
N ALA A 20 0.52 -3.54 0.80
CA ALA A 20 0.97 -4.83 0.29
C ALA A 20 0.64 -5.02 -1.19
N PHE A 21 1.36 -5.92 -1.84
CA PHE A 21 1.02 -6.41 -3.17
C PHE A 21 0.83 -7.93 -3.14
N GLY A 22 0.10 -8.47 -4.11
CA GLY A 22 -0.08 -9.92 -4.25
C GLY A 22 1.16 -10.62 -4.82
N SER A 23 1.36 -11.87 -4.43
CA SER A 23 2.35 -12.76 -5.06
C SER A 23 1.96 -13.02 -6.53
N VAL A 24 2.83 -12.62 -7.46
CA VAL A 24 2.62 -12.79 -8.90
C VAL A 24 3.84 -13.45 -9.55
N ALA A 25 3.68 -13.94 -10.78
CA ALA A 25 4.79 -14.52 -11.52
C ALA A 25 5.89 -13.47 -11.79
N LEU A 26 7.12 -13.95 -12.03
CA LEU A 26 8.24 -13.11 -12.44
C LEU A 26 7.84 -12.21 -13.63
N ASN A 27 8.24 -10.93 -13.55
CA ASN A 27 7.96 -9.89 -14.55
C ASN A 27 6.48 -9.49 -14.71
N GLN A 28 5.59 -9.89 -13.81
CA GLN A 28 4.23 -9.36 -13.74
C GLN A 28 4.12 -8.26 -12.68
N SER A 29 3.25 -7.27 -12.95
CA SER A 29 2.89 -6.26 -11.96
C SER A 29 1.67 -6.73 -11.17
N SER A 30 1.67 -6.41 -9.88
CA SER A 30 0.56 -6.67 -8.97
C SER A 30 0.03 -5.35 -8.43
N GLN A 31 -1.28 -5.28 -8.20
CA GLN A 31 -1.91 -4.14 -7.56
C GLN A 31 -1.33 -3.91 -6.16
N VAL A 32 -1.31 -2.65 -5.74
CA VAL A 32 -1.00 -2.27 -4.37
C VAL A 32 -2.30 -2.06 -3.61
N TRP A 33 -2.38 -2.71 -2.47
CA TRP A 33 -3.49 -2.70 -1.53
C TRP A 33 -3.10 -1.95 -0.27
N PHE A 34 -4.04 -1.19 0.29
CA PHE A 34 -3.96 -0.61 1.61
C PHE A 34 -4.91 -1.36 2.55
N PHE A 35 -4.39 -1.71 3.72
CA PHE A 35 -5.11 -2.36 4.80
C PHE A 35 -5.22 -1.36 5.94
N ASP A 36 -6.45 -0.97 6.24
CA ASP A 36 -6.77 -0.15 7.39
C ASP A 36 -7.08 -1.08 8.57
N HIS A 37 -6.24 -1.01 9.60
CA HIS A 37 -6.38 -1.82 10.81
C HIS A 37 -7.60 -1.40 11.65
N ASP A 38 -7.92 -0.11 11.68
CA ASP A 38 -8.96 0.44 12.54
C ASP A 38 -10.35 0.13 11.99
N THR A 39 -10.51 0.15 10.67
CA THR A 39 -11.78 -0.16 10.00
C THR A 39 -11.87 -1.59 9.48
N GLY A 40 -10.73 -2.27 9.29
CA GLY A 40 -10.64 -3.56 8.61
C GLY A 40 -10.81 -3.46 7.09
N GLU A 41 -10.85 -2.26 6.52
CA GLU A 41 -11.05 -2.03 5.10
C GLU A 41 -9.79 -2.41 4.29
N ILE A 42 -10.02 -2.96 3.09
CA ILE A 42 -8.99 -3.35 2.15
C ILE A 42 -9.30 -2.70 0.80
N VAL A 43 -8.46 -1.76 0.38
CA VAL A 43 -8.68 -1.00 -0.86
C VAL A 43 -7.48 -1.06 -1.79
N VAL A 44 -7.74 -1.07 -3.10
CA VAL A 44 -6.68 -0.91 -4.12
C VAL A 44 -6.32 0.56 -4.21
N VAL A 45 -5.05 0.89 -4.01
CA VAL A 45 -4.54 2.27 -4.05
C VAL A 45 -3.68 2.56 -5.28
N ALA A 46 -3.16 1.52 -5.94
CA ALA A 46 -2.43 1.67 -7.20
C ALA A 46 -2.48 0.40 -8.06
N PRO A 47 -2.39 0.52 -9.39
CA PRO A 47 -2.38 -0.64 -10.29
C PRO A 47 -1.04 -1.41 -10.28
N SER A 48 0.06 -0.78 -9.84
CA SER A 48 1.35 -1.43 -9.65
C SER A 48 2.17 -0.75 -8.54
N PHE A 49 3.22 -1.44 -8.05
CA PHE A 49 4.18 -0.84 -7.12
C PHE A 49 4.90 0.38 -7.72
N LYS A 50 5.16 0.36 -9.04
CA LYS A 50 5.76 1.50 -9.75
C LYS A 50 4.84 2.72 -9.73
N ASP A 51 3.55 2.52 -9.95
CA ASP A 51 2.57 3.61 -9.90
C ASP A 51 2.42 4.16 -8.48
N TRP A 52 2.45 3.29 -7.46
CA TRP A 52 2.41 3.69 -6.06
C TRP A 52 3.63 4.54 -5.65
N ILE A 53 4.84 4.10 -5.98
CA ILE A 53 6.05 4.86 -5.60
C ILE A 53 6.13 6.18 -6.36
N GLN A 54 5.65 6.24 -7.60
CA GLN A 54 5.56 7.49 -8.35
C GLN A 54 4.59 8.48 -7.66
N GLN A 55 3.40 8.02 -7.26
CA GLN A 55 2.46 8.86 -6.50
C GLN A 55 3.09 9.40 -5.20
N TYR A 56 3.85 8.56 -4.48
CA TYR A 56 4.56 8.99 -3.28
C TYR A 56 5.62 10.06 -3.57
N LEU A 57 6.39 9.90 -4.66
CA LEU A 57 7.41 10.86 -5.07
C LEU A 57 6.81 12.19 -5.57
N ASP A 58 5.59 12.14 -6.11
CA ASP A 58 4.86 13.33 -6.58
C ASP A 58 4.18 14.10 -5.44
N LEU A 59 4.16 13.55 -4.22
CA LEU A 59 3.64 14.25 -3.04
C LEU A 59 4.42 15.54 -2.81
N ARG A 60 3.71 16.66 -2.80
CA ARG A 60 4.27 17.93 -2.38
C ARG A 60 4.17 18.03 -0.87
N PHE A 61 5.20 18.59 -0.26
CA PHE A 61 5.11 19.01 1.14
C PHE A 61 3.98 20.05 1.26
N VAL A 62 2.97 19.71 2.05
CA VAL A 62 1.94 20.65 2.49
C VAL A 62 2.29 21.00 3.94
N PRO A 63 2.66 22.26 4.23
CA PRO A 63 2.81 22.71 5.61
C PRO A 63 1.47 22.51 6.32
N LEU A 64 1.50 22.03 7.57
CA LEU A 64 0.33 22.17 8.41
C LEU A 64 0.14 23.67 8.64
N ASP A 65 -1.01 24.22 8.21
CA ASP A 65 -1.37 25.60 8.55
C ASP A 65 -1.45 25.68 10.09
N ASP A 66 -0.75 26.67 10.68
CA ASP A 66 -0.69 26.95 12.13
C ASP A 66 -2.05 27.37 12.71
#